data_AF-R9IXJ4-F1
#
_entry.id   AF-R9IXJ4-F1
#
_cell.length_a   1.000
_cell.length_b   1.000
_cell.length_c   1.000
_cell.angle_alpha   90.00
_cell.angle_beta   90.00
_cell.angle_gamma   90.00
#
_symmetry.space_group_name_H-M   'P 1'
#
loop_
_entity.id
_entity.type
_entity.pdbx_description
1 polymer ?
#
loop_
_entity_poly.entity_id
_entity_poly.type
_entity_poly.pdbx_seq_one_letter_code
_entity_poly.pdbx_strand_id
1 'polypeptide(L)'
;MQFGKVYPLLVSKAEKKGRTKEEADQIISWLTGYTAEAIEDAVQKQVTYGDFFRNAPRLNPNRKQIKGSVCGVRVEEIAEPLMQEIRYLDKLIDELPKERR
;
A
#
# COMPACT_ATOMS: atom_id res chain seq x y z
N MET A 1 -5.13 -10.88 -8.67
CA MET A 1 -3.65 -11.01 -8.65
C MET A 1 -3.23 -11.39 -7.23
N GLN A 2 -2.21 -12.25 -7.06
CA GLN A 2 -1.70 -12.62 -5.73
C GLN A 2 -0.89 -11.48 -5.12
N PHE A 3 -1.04 -11.24 -3.82
CA PHE A 3 -0.30 -10.20 -3.12
C PHE A 3 1.21 -10.42 -3.21
N GLY A 4 1.69 -11.67 -3.06
CA GLY A 4 3.11 -11.98 -3.20
C GLY A 4 3.73 -11.66 -4.57
N LYS A 5 2.92 -11.47 -5.63
CA LYS A 5 3.40 -10.97 -6.93
C LYS A 5 3.36 -9.44 -7.04
N VAL A 6 2.50 -8.79 -6.26
CA VAL A 6 2.32 -7.32 -6.24
C VAL A 6 3.33 -6.68 -5.29
N TYR A 7 3.56 -7.29 -4.12
CA TYR A 7 4.49 -6.82 -3.10
C TYR A 7 5.89 -6.46 -3.64
N PRO A 8 6.60 -7.34 -4.39
CA PRO A 8 7.91 -6.99 -4.93
C PRO A 8 7.85 -5.80 -5.91
N LEU A 9 6.72 -5.58 -6.59
CA LEU A 9 6.53 -4.42 -7.46
C LEU A 9 6.38 -3.12 -6.66
N LEU A 10 5.71 -3.19 -5.50
CA LEU A 10 5.58 -2.06 -4.58
C LEU A 10 6.94 -1.70 -3.97
N VAL A 11 7.69 -2.70 -3.51
CA VAL A 11 9.06 -2.52 -2.99
C VAL A 11 9.96 -1.92 -4.07
N SER A 12 9.96 -2.47 -5.29
CA SER A 12 10.74 -1.92 -6.40
C SER A 12 10.34 -0.48 -6.75
N LYS A 13 9.06 -0.14 -6.65
CA LYS A 13 8.59 1.24 -6.87
C LYS A 13 9.14 2.19 -5.79
N ALA A 14 9.16 1.76 -4.53
CA ALA A 14 9.77 2.50 -3.44
C ALA A 14 11.29 2.65 -3.64
N GLU A 15 12.00 1.56 -3.96
CA GLU A 15 13.44 1.55 -4.23
C GLU A 15 13.82 2.49 -5.38
N LYS A 16 13.03 2.54 -6.45
CA LYS A 16 13.21 3.49 -7.56
C LYS A 16 13.11 4.95 -7.12
N LYS A 17 12.44 5.24 -5.99
CA LYS A 17 12.36 6.56 -5.37
C LYS A 17 13.44 6.78 -4.30
N GLY A 18 14.38 5.84 -4.14
CA GLY A 18 15.46 5.89 -3.17
C GLY A 18 14.99 5.58 -1.75
N ARG A 19 14.02 4.66 -1.62
CA ARG A 19 13.47 4.16 -0.36
C ARG A 19 13.91 2.72 -0.14
N THR A 20 13.70 2.21 1.07
CA THR A 20 13.97 0.81 1.38
C THR A 20 12.70 -0.03 1.45
N LYS A 21 12.87 -1.36 1.49
CA LYS A 21 11.78 -2.30 1.73
C LYS A 21 11.08 -2.00 3.06
N GLU A 22 11.84 -1.68 4.10
CA GLU A 22 11.31 -1.39 5.44
C GLU A 22 10.38 -0.17 5.43
N GLU A 23 10.71 0.88 4.67
CA GLU A 23 9.84 2.04 4.51
C GLU A 23 8.53 1.68 3.77
N ALA A 24 8.60 0.82 2.75
CA ALA A 24 7.41 0.31 2.08
C ALA A 24 6.53 -0.50 3.05
N ASP A 25 7.15 -1.37 3.86
CA ASP A 25 6.46 -2.17 4.87
C ASP A 25 5.82 -1.30 5.96
N GLN A 26 6.47 -0.21 6.36
CA GLN A 26 5.91 0.77 7.29
C GLN A 26 4.66 1.45 6.74
N ILE A 27 4.64 1.78 5.44
CA ILE A 27 3.46 2.36 4.79
C ILE A 27 2.33 1.36 4.69
N ILE A 28 2.64 0.14 4.27
CA ILE A 28 1.65 -0.94 4.19
C ILE A 28 1.07 -1.17 5.59
N SER A 29 1.92 -1.28 6.61
CA SER A 29 1.51 -1.40 8.02
C SER A 29 0.67 -0.23 8.48
N TRP A 30 1.09 1.01 8.18
CA TRP A 30 0.35 2.22 8.55
C TRP A 30 -1.03 2.27 7.89
N LEU A 31 -1.18 1.80 6.65
CA LEU A 31 -2.45 1.81 5.92
C LEU A 31 -3.40 0.71 6.39
N THR A 32 -2.87 -0.51 6.55
CA THR A 32 -3.67 -1.74 6.76
C THR A 32 -3.75 -2.20 8.21
N GLY A 33 -2.83 -1.77 9.05
CA GLY A 33 -2.68 -2.24 10.42
C GLY A 33 -1.98 -3.60 10.54
N TYR A 34 -1.45 -4.18 9.46
CA TYR A 34 -0.58 -5.33 9.54
C TYR A 34 0.77 -4.97 10.19
N THR A 35 1.43 -5.97 10.78
CA THR A 35 2.85 -5.86 11.14
C THR A 35 3.72 -6.30 9.95
N ALA A 36 5.01 -5.97 9.97
CA ALA A 36 5.95 -6.43 8.94
C ALA A 36 5.92 -7.97 8.79
N GLU A 37 5.85 -8.71 9.90
CA GLU A 37 5.74 -10.18 9.87
C GLU A 37 4.44 -10.65 9.22
N ALA A 38 3.31 -9.98 9.48
CA ALA A 38 2.04 -10.32 8.87
C ALA A 38 1.99 -9.99 7.38
N ILE A 39 2.70 -8.94 6.95
CA ILE A 39 2.88 -8.61 5.53
C ILE A 39 3.68 -9.72 4.85
N GLU A 40 4.81 -10.14 5.43
CA GLU A 40 5.62 -11.24 4.89
C GLU A 40 4.84 -12.56 4.84
N ASP A 41 4.09 -12.88 5.90
CA ASP A 41 3.23 -14.05 5.93
C ASP A 41 2.16 -14.00 4.82
N ALA A 42 1.55 -12.82 4.57
CA ALA A 42 0.62 -12.63 3.47
C ALA A 42 1.28 -12.70 2.08
N VAL A 43 2.57 -12.41 1.96
CA VAL A 43 3.36 -12.58 0.74
C VAL A 43 3.63 -14.05 0.46
N GLN A 44 3.95 -14.83 1.50
CA GLN A 44 4.19 -16.27 1.40
C GLN A 44 2.89 -17.06 1.19
N LYS A 45 1.81 -16.62 1.83
CA LYS A 45 0.47 -17.17 1.62
C LYS A 45 -0.04 -16.73 0.24
N GLN A 46 -0.78 -17.59 -0.43
CA GLN A 46 -1.38 -17.29 -1.74
C GLN A 46 -2.60 -16.35 -1.65
N VAL A 47 -2.53 -15.33 -0.79
CA VAL A 47 -3.60 -14.36 -0.59
C VAL A 47 -3.72 -13.48 -1.82
N THR A 48 -4.95 -13.22 -2.25
CA THR A 48 -5.18 -12.28 -3.35
C THR A 48 -4.98 -10.85 -2.86
N TYR A 49 -4.59 -9.95 -3.75
CA TYR A 49 -4.39 -8.55 -3.37
C TYR A 49 -5.68 -7.91 -2.83
N GLY A 50 -6.85 -8.33 -3.33
CA GLY A 50 -8.13 -7.89 -2.79
C GLY A 50 -8.37 -8.38 -1.37
N ASP A 51 -8.10 -9.67 -1.12
CA ASP A 51 -8.30 -10.26 0.20
C ASP A 51 -7.29 -9.77 1.22
N PHE A 52 -6.08 -9.38 0.79
CA PHE A 52 -5.12 -8.72 1.66
C PHE A 52 -5.71 -7.46 2.31
N PHE A 53 -6.36 -6.59 1.53
CA PHE A 53 -7.04 -5.40 2.06
C PHE A 53 -8.35 -5.72 2.81
N ARG A 54 -9.11 -6.73 2.38
CA ARG A 54 -10.34 -7.13 3.10
C ARG A 54 -10.04 -7.74 4.46
N ASN A 55 -8.94 -8.47 4.58
CA ASN A 55 -8.49 -9.10 5.83
C ASN A 55 -7.65 -8.16 6.69
N ALA A 56 -7.45 -6.90 6.26
CA ALA A 56 -6.67 -5.92 6.99
C ALA A 56 -7.20 -5.77 8.43
N PRO A 57 -6.37 -5.95 9.47
CA PRO A 57 -6.83 -5.98 10.86
C PRO A 57 -7.50 -4.67 11.27
N ARG A 58 -6.92 -3.56 10.81
CA ARG A 58 -7.40 -2.21 11.11
C ARG A 58 -6.89 -1.23 10.08
N LEU A 59 -7.73 -0.97 9.07
CA LEU A 59 -7.47 0.12 8.12
C LEU A 59 -7.40 1.46 8.86
N ASN A 60 -6.35 2.22 8.59
CA ASN A 60 -6.11 3.48 9.29
C ASN A 60 -7.16 4.52 8.93
N PRO A 61 -7.83 5.18 9.90
CA PRO A 61 -8.84 6.20 9.60
C PRO A 61 -8.27 7.40 8.83
N ASN A 62 -6.98 7.71 9.01
CA ASN A 62 -6.31 8.81 8.33
C ASN A 62 -6.13 8.56 6.82
N ARG A 63 -6.33 7.33 6.33
CA ARG A 63 -6.27 7.04 4.89
C ARG A 63 -7.29 7.83 4.09
N LYS A 64 -8.43 8.22 4.69
CA LYS A 64 -9.43 9.08 4.06
C LYS A 64 -8.94 10.52 3.84
N GLN A 65 -7.84 10.91 4.48
CA GLN A 65 -7.18 12.19 4.27
C GLN A 65 -6.25 12.17 3.05
N ILE A 66 -5.98 10.99 2.48
CA ILE A 66 -5.18 10.85 1.27
C ILE A 66 -6.02 11.36 0.10
N LYS A 67 -5.58 12.46 -0.52
CA LYS A 67 -6.30 13.19 -1.58
C LYS A 67 -5.41 13.55 -2.75
N GLY A 68 -6.00 13.74 -3.93
CA GLY A 68 -5.28 14.04 -5.16
C GLY A 68 -5.22 12.87 -6.13
N SER A 69 -4.35 12.97 -7.14
CA SER A 69 -4.32 12.02 -8.25
C SER A 69 -3.11 11.10 -8.22
N VAL A 70 -3.31 9.82 -8.52
CA VAL A 70 -2.25 8.83 -8.75
C VAL A 70 -2.62 7.99 -9.97
N CYS A 71 -1.65 7.62 -10.81
CA CYS A 71 -1.88 6.85 -12.04
C CYS A 71 -3.01 7.42 -12.94
N GLY A 72 -3.18 8.74 -12.97
CA GLY A 72 -4.19 9.42 -13.80
C GLY A 72 -5.62 9.44 -13.22
N VAL A 73 -5.85 8.92 -12.01
CA VAL A 73 -7.17 8.91 -11.34
C VAL A 73 -7.13 9.65 -10.01
N ARG A 74 -8.21 10.34 -9.63
CA ARG A 74 -8.36 10.97 -8.31
C ARG A 74 -8.81 9.95 -7.28
N VAL A 75 -8.00 9.75 -6.23
CA VAL A 75 -8.24 8.68 -5.24
C VAL A 75 -9.54 8.85 -4.47
N GLU A 76 -9.95 10.09 -4.21
CA GLU A 76 -11.17 10.42 -3.47
C GLU A 76 -12.46 10.24 -4.29
N GLU A 77 -12.36 10.18 -5.61
CA GLU A 77 -13.50 10.00 -6.53
C GLU A 77 -13.72 8.53 -6.92
N ILE A 78 -12.85 7.62 -6.47
CA ILE A 78 -12.97 6.19 -6.78
C ILE A 78 -14.16 5.59 -6.02
N ALA A 79 -15.19 5.18 -6.78
CA ALA A 79 -16.40 4.60 -6.22
C ALA A 79 -16.21 3.18 -5.65
N GLU A 80 -15.29 2.40 -6.23
CA GLU A 80 -15.04 1.03 -5.77
C GLU A 80 -14.12 1.06 -4.53
N PRO A 81 -14.59 0.63 -3.34
CA PRO A 81 -13.85 0.79 -2.10
C PRO A 81 -12.50 0.09 -2.12
N LEU A 82 -12.46 -1.14 -2.65
CA LEU A 82 -11.20 -1.89 -2.73
C LEU A 82 -10.18 -1.20 -3.65
N MET A 83 -10.64 -0.72 -4.81
CA MET A 83 -9.76 0.00 -5.73
C MET A 83 -9.26 1.30 -5.10
N GLN A 84 -10.08 1.98 -4.31
CA GLN A 84 -9.68 3.17 -3.57
C GLN A 84 -8.56 2.86 -2.57
N GLU A 85 -8.68 1.79 -1.76
CA GLU A 85 -7.63 1.36 -0.82
C GLU A 85 -6.32 1.00 -1.55
N ILE A 86 -6.41 0.32 -2.68
CA ILE A 86 -5.25 0.02 -3.53
C ILE A 86 -4.57 1.31 -4.01
N ARG A 87 -5.35 2.31 -4.45
CA ARG A 87 -4.81 3.58 -4.93
C ARG A 87 -4.26 4.46 -3.82
N TYR A 88 -4.79 4.35 -2.60
CA TYR A 88 -4.16 4.97 -1.43
C TYR A 88 -2.75 4.44 -1.21
N LEU A 89 -2.54 3.12 -1.25
CA LEU A 89 -1.21 2.55 -1.13
C LEU A 89 -0.28 3.02 -2.24
N ASP A 90 -0.74 2.93 -3.49
CA ASP A 90 0.01 3.36 -4.68
C ASP A 90 0.48 4.82 -4.57
N LYS A 91 -0.38 5.68 -4.02
CA LYS A 91 -0.13 7.10 -3.82
C LYS A 91 0.81 7.36 -2.67
N LEU A 92 0.66 6.69 -1.52
CA LEU A 92 1.61 6.81 -0.41
C LEU A 92 3.02 6.40 -0.85
N ILE A 93 3.14 5.31 -1.62
CA ILE A 93 4.41 4.87 -2.19
C ILE A 93 4.95 5.86 -3.23
N ASP A 94 4.07 6.52 -3.99
CA ASP A 94 4.47 7.49 -5.02
C ASP A 94 4.86 8.87 -4.43
N GLU A 95 4.14 9.33 -3.41
CA GLU A 95 4.32 10.62 -2.76
C GLU A 95 5.32 10.59 -1.62
N LEU A 96 5.84 9.40 -1.26
CA LEU A 96 6.92 9.21 -0.31
C LEU A 96 8.05 10.22 -0.61
N PRO A 97 8.14 11.32 0.15
CA PRO A 97 9.18 12.29 -0.08
C PRO A 97 10.49 11.61 0.28
N LYS A 98 11.54 11.81 -0.53
CA LYS A 98 12.88 11.40 -0.14
C LYS A 98 13.17 12.05 1.22
N GLU A 99 13.34 11.23 2.25
CA GLU A 99 13.43 11.62 3.65
C GLU A 99 14.43 12.77 3.73
N ARG A 100 13.93 13.96 4.09
CA ARG A 100 14.82 15.02 4.54
C ARG A 100 15.22 14.62 5.96
N ARG A 101 16.39 13.99 5.99
CA ARG A 101 17.32 13.81 7.10
C ARG A 101 17.13 14.79 8.26
#